data_AF-A0A0M2XQB4-F1
#
_entry.id   AF-A0A0M2XQB4-F1
#
_cell.length_a   1.000
_cell.length_b   1.000
_cell.length_c   1.000
_cell.angle_alpha   90.00
_cell.angle_beta   90.00
_cell.angle_gamma   90.00
#
_symmetry.space_group_name_H-M   'P 1'
#
loop_
_entity.id
_entity.type
_entity.pdbx_description
1 polymer ?
#
loop_
_entity_poly.entity_id
_entity_poly.type
_entity_poly.pdbx_seq_one_letter_code
_entity_poly.pdbx_strand_id
1 'polypeptide(L)'
;MVFKIQGLYYLITGLWPIVHINSFMMLTGEKIDLWLVKMVGLLSMAVAIGLLFGKNKPAKILLGIPAAFAFMSIDIYYNITDTISRIYLLDALLQFIIVLWIMLSCLIHAKNSDRTPNNQ
;
A
#
# COMPACT_ATOMS: atom_id res chain seq x y z
N MET A 1 8.95 -20.71 2.36
CA MET A 1 10.28 -20.06 2.22
C MET A 1 10.29 -19.09 1.04
N VAL A 2 9.86 -19.52 -0.15
CA VAL A 2 9.80 -18.70 -1.38
C VAL A 2 9.07 -17.35 -1.20
N PHE A 3 7.85 -17.32 -0.67
CA PHE A 3 7.12 -16.06 -0.48
C PHE A 3 7.80 -15.05 0.44
N LYS A 4 8.59 -15.51 1.43
CA LYS A 4 9.37 -14.60 2.28
C LYS A 4 10.50 -13.93 1.49
N ILE A 5 11.17 -14.70 0.63
CA ILE A 5 12.23 -14.20 -0.25
C ILE A 5 11.64 -13.18 -1.24
N GLN A 6 10.51 -13.51 -1.87
CA GLN A 6 9.81 -12.58 -2.77
C GLN A 6 9.34 -11.31 -2.05
N GLY A 7 8.81 -11.45 -0.83
CA GLY A 7 8.42 -10.29 -0.01
C GLY A 7 9.61 -9.40 0.34
N LEU A 8 10.75 -9.98 0.73
CA LEU A 8 11.97 -9.21 1.00
C LEU A 8 12.49 -8.53 -0.27
N TYR A 9 12.45 -9.22 -1.41
CA TYR A 9 12.81 -8.66 -2.70
C TYR A 9 11.95 -7.43 -3.04
N TYR A 10 10.62 -7.54 -2.95
CA TYR A 10 9.71 -6.40 -3.19
C TYR A 10 9.86 -5.27 -2.19
N LEU A 11 10.19 -5.57 -0.93
CA LEU A 11 10.46 -4.53 0.05
C LEU A 11 11.70 -3.72 -0.33
N ILE A 12 12.80 -4.41 -0.68
CA ILE A 12 14.06 -3.77 -1.04
C ILE A 12 13.93 -2.97 -2.34
N THR A 13 13.39 -3.60 -3.40
CA THR A 13 13.25 -2.94 -4.70
C THR A 13 12.20 -1.84 -4.68
N GLY A 14 11.15 -1.98 -3.87
CA GLY A 14 10.13 -0.95 -3.70
C GLY A 14 10.62 0.26 -2.90
N LEU A 15 11.44 0.03 -1.87
CA LEU A 15 11.99 1.11 -1.04
C LEU A 15 13.08 1.93 -1.78
N TRP A 16 13.83 1.31 -2.67
CA TRP A 16 14.94 1.94 -3.39
C TRP A 16 14.59 3.24 -4.12
N PRO A 17 13.58 3.31 -5.01
CA PRO A 17 13.24 4.57 -5.69
C PRO A 17 12.67 5.64 -4.74
N ILE A 18 12.19 5.25 -3.56
CA ILE A 18 11.72 6.19 -2.53
C ILE A 18 12.91 6.85 -1.83
N VAL A 19 13.94 6.07 -1.49
CA VAL A 19 15.12 6.53 -0.76
C VAL A 19 16.13 7.23 -1.67
N HIS A 20 16.38 6.69 -2.87
CA HIS A 20 17.42 7.20 -3.76
C HIS A 20 17.12 6.97 -5.25
N ILE A 21 16.19 7.77 -5.79
CA ILE A 21 15.70 7.68 -7.18
C ILE A 21 16.83 7.71 -8.23
N ASN A 22 17.90 8.50 -8.00
CA ASN A 22 19.02 8.61 -8.96
C ASN A 22 19.81 7.30 -9.08
N SER A 23 19.95 6.56 -7.97
CA SER A 23 20.69 5.27 -7.96
C SER A 23 19.85 4.20 -8.62
N PHE A 24 18.54 4.23 -8.39
CA PHE A 24 17.59 3.38 -9.08
C PHE A 24 17.68 3.59 -10.60
N MET A 25 17.56 4.85 -11.06
CA MET A 25 17.62 5.17 -12.50
C MET A 25 18.99 4.91 -13.12
N MET A 26 20.09 5.03 -12.36
CA MET A 26 21.42 4.66 -12.84
C MET A 26 21.48 3.20 -13.30
N LEU A 27 20.71 2.30 -12.66
CA LEU A 27 20.66 0.88 -13.01
C LEU A 27 19.48 0.52 -13.92
N THR A 28 18.33 1.17 -13.77
CA THR A 28 17.12 0.84 -14.56
C THR A 28 16.96 1.70 -15.81
N GLY A 29 17.89 2.62 -16.05
CA GLY A 29 17.78 3.68 -17.04
C GLY A 29 16.87 4.82 -16.59
N GLU A 30 16.98 5.96 -17.28
CA GLU A 30 16.22 7.18 -17.01
C GLU A 30 14.70 6.96 -17.09
N LYS A 31 13.97 7.73 -16.28
CA LYS A 31 12.51 7.69 -16.19
C LYS A 31 12.01 9.14 -16.15
N ILE A 32 11.03 9.43 -16.99
CA ILE A 32 10.44 10.78 -17.08
C ILE A 32 9.43 10.94 -15.93
N ASP A 33 8.51 9.98 -15.80
CA ASP A 33 7.45 10.01 -14.78
C ASP A 33 7.94 9.45 -13.43
N LEU A 34 8.76 10.23 -12.72
CA LEU A 34 9.32 9.82 -11.43
C LEU A 34 8.24 9.54 -10.36
N TRP A 35 7.09 10.22 -10.44
CA TRP A 35 5.96 9.99 -9.54
C TRP A 35 5.43 8.55 -9.67
N LEU A 36 5.36 8.03 -10.90
CA LEU A 36 4.89 6.68 -11.18
C LEU A 36 5.87 5.62 -10.68
N VAL A 37 7.18 5.89 -10.79
CA VAL A 37 8.22 5.02 -10.23
C VAL A 37 8.07 4.90 -8.71
N LYS A 38 7.85 6.03 -8.02
CA LYS A 38 7.60 6.00 -6.57
C LYS A 38 6.30 5.28 -6.22
N MET A 39 5.25 5.45 -7.03
CA MET A 39 4.00 4.73 -6.83
C MET A 39 4.16 3.22 -6.92
N VAL A 40 4.82 2.72 -7.96
CA VAL A 40 5.15 1.29 -8.09
C VAL A 40 6.02 0.82 -6.92
N GLY A 41 6.94 1.66 -6.44
CA GLY A 41 7.75 1.37 -5.26
C GLY A 41 6.91 1.15 -4.00
N LEU A 42 6.01 2.08 -3.68
CA LEU A 42 5.11 1.97 -2.53
C LEU A 42 4.14 0.80 -2.64
N LEU A 43 3.57 0.53 -3.82
CA LEU A 43 2.73 -0.64 -4.03
C LEU A 43 3.51 -1.95 -3.87
N SER A 44 4.75 -2.01 -4.35
CA SER A 44 5.62 -3.17 -4.14
C SER A 44 5.88 -3.41 -2.65
N MET A 45 6.08 -2.36 -1.86
CA MET A 45 6.17 -2.45 -0.40
C MET A 45 4.86 -2.95 0.23
N ALA A 46 3.69 -2.54 -0.27
CA ALA A 46 2.40 -3.06 0.19
C ALA A 46 2.26 -4.57 -0.08
N VAL A 47 2.66 -5.04 -1.26
CA VAL A 47 2.71 -6.48 -1.56
C VAL A 47 3.68 -7.21 -0.63
N ALA A 48 4.85 -6.62 -0.37
CA ALA A 48 5.83 -7.19 0.56
C ALA A 48 5.26 -7.40 1.96
N ILE A 49 4.50 -6.44 2.50
CA ILE A 49 3.83 -6.57 3.80
C ILE A 49 2.88 -7.77 3.80
N GLY A 50 2.06 -7.92 2.75
CA GLY A 50 1.17 -9.07 2.58
C GLY A 50 1.93 -10.40 2.55
N LEU A 51 3.01 -10.49 1.78
CA LEU A 51 3.81 -11.72 1.64
C LEU A 51 4.57 -12.11 2.92
N LEU A 52 5.08 -11.13 3.67
CA LEU A 52 5.88 -11.37 4.88
C LEU A 52 5.01 -11.68 6.10
N PHE A 53 3.85 -11.00 6.25
CA PHE A 53 3.05 -11.05 7.47
C PHE A 53 1.67 -11.71 7.29
N GLY A 54 1.26 -12.04 6.06
CA GLY A 54 -0.06 -12.56 5.72
C GLY A 54 -0.40 -13.96 6.25
N LYS A 55 0.54 -14.67 6.86
CA LYS A 55 0.30 -16.01 7.44
C LYS A 55 -0.58 -15.95 8.71
N ASN A 56 -0.38 -14.93 9.54
CA ASN A 56 -0.97 -14.86 10.89
C ASN A 56 -2.07 -13.79 10.99
N LYS A 57 -2.27 -13.00 9.94
CA LYS A 57 -3.23 -11.90 9.87
C LYS A 57 -3.98 -12.00 8.55
N PRO A 58 -5.19 -11.43 8.43
CA PRO A 58 -5.92 -11.44 7.17
C PRO A 58 -5.09 -10.76 6.08
N ALA A 59 -4.53 -11.55 5.16
CA ALA A 59 -3.64 -11.08 4.10
C ALA A 59 -4.27 -9.95 3.27
N LYS A 60 -5.60 -9.99 3.09
CA LYS A 60 -6.38 -8.93 2.45
C LYS A 60 -6.26 -7.55 3.13
N ILE A 61 -6.16 -7.50 4.45
CA ILE A 61 -6.00 -6.23 5.19
C ILE A 61 -4.55 -5.74 5.08
N LEU A 62 -3.60 -6.67 5.22
CA LEU A 62 -2.17 -6.37 5.13
C LEU A 62 -1.70 -5.96 3.73
N LEU A 63 -2.49 -6.25 2.70
CA LEU A 63 -2.28 -5.73 1.36
C LEU A 63 -3.13 -4.48 1.10
N GLY A 64 -4.44 -4.57 1.38
CA GLY A 64 -5.42 -3.54 1.00
C GLY A 64 -5.19 -2.20 1.67
N ILE A 65 -4.95 -2.18 2.99
CA ILE A 65 -4.71 -0.92 3.71
C ILE A 65 -3.40 -0.26 3.26
N PRO A 66 -2.24 -0.95 3.24
CA PRO A 66 -1.00 -0.32 2.75
C PRO A 66 -1.07 0.13 1.28
N ALA A 67 -1.78 -0.62 0.41
CA ALA A 67 -1.97 -0.20 -0.98
C ALA A 67 -2.80 1.09 -1.07
N ALA A 68 -3.91 1.19 -0.34
CA ALA A 68 -4.71 2.41 -0.29
C ALA A 68 -3.90 3.62 0.24
N PHE A 69 -3.06 3.41 1.25
CA PHE A 69 -2.12 4.43 1.72
C PHE A 69 -1.10 4.84 0.65
N ALA A 70 -0.60 3.91 -0.16
CA ALA A 70 0.31 4.22 -1.26
C ALA A 70 -0.36 5.13 -2.31
N PHE A 71 -1.57 4.77 -2.78
CA PHE A 71 -2.37 5.61 -3.69
C PHE A 71 -2.60 7.00 -3.10
N MET A 72 -3.21 7.04 -1.91
CA MET A 72 -3.54 8.30 -1.24
C MET A 72 -2.31 9.21 -1.04
N SER A 73 -1.16 8.64 -0.64
CA SER A 73 0.06 9.42 -0.41
C SER A 73 0.62 10.03 -1.70
N ILE A 74 0.63 9.26 -2.80
CA ILE A 74 1.11 9.72 -4.10
C ILE A 74 0.16 10.77 -4.68
N ASP A 75 -1.15 10.50 -4.64
CA ASP A 75 -2.15 11.39 -5.18
C ASP A 75 -2.12 12.75 -4.50
N ILE A 76 -2.04 12.78 -3.17
CA ILE A 76 -1.97 14.03 -2.40
C ILE A 76 -0.65 14.75 -2.67
N TYR A 77 0.49 14.06 -2.50
CA TYR A 77 1.80 14.70 -2.61
C TYR A 77 2.03 15.28 -4.01
N TYR A 78 1.80 14.47 -5.05
CA TYR A 78 2.07 14.89 -6.42
C TYR A 78 1.01 15.80 -7.00
N ASN A 79 -0.19 15.83 -6.41
CA ASN A 79 -1.16 16.86 -6.76
C ASN A 79 -0.77 18.21 -6.13
N ILE A 80 -0.32 18.25 -4.87
CA ILE A 80 0.13 19.48 -4.21
C ILE A 80 1.37 20.07 -4.90
N THR A 81 2.23 19.23 -5.48
CA THR A 81 3.39 19.69 -6.28
C THR A 81 3.04 19.95 -7.76
N ASP A 82 1.76 20.07 -8.11
CA ASP A 82 1.24 20.33 -9.47
C ASP A 82 1.82 19.38 -10.55
N THR A 83 2.19 18.16 -10.16
CA THR A 83 2.77 17.16 -11.07
C THR A 83 1.68 16.32 -11.75
N ILE A 84 0.55 16.11 -11.08
CA ILE A 84 -0.60 15.36 -11.60
C ILE A 84 -1.89 16.16 -11.49
N SER A 85 -2.88 15.80 -12.32
CA SER A 85 -4.18 16.48 -12.37
C SER A 85 -4.94 16.46 -11.04
N ARG A 86 -5.73 17.50 -10.78
CA ARG A 86 -6.62 17.61 -9.60
C ARG A 86 -7.64 16.50 -9.48
N ILE A 87 -7.94 15.79 -10.57
CA ILE A 87 -8.84 14.63 -10.52
C ILE A 87 -8.30 13.51 -9.61
N TYR A 88 -6.98 13.42 -9.41
CA TYR A 88 -6.38 12.41 -8.52
C TYR A 88 -6.71 12.64 -7.04
N LEU A 89 -7.08 13.86 -6.63
CA LEU A 89 -7.60 14.09 -5.26
C LEU A 89 -8.92 13.36 -5.01
N LEU A 90 -9.71 13.12 -6.06
CA LEU A 90 -10.92 12.31 -5.95
C LEU A 90 -10.56 10.85 -5.63
N ASP A 91 -9.51 10.31 -6.27
CA ASP A 91 -9.04 8.95 -5.95
C ASP A 91 -8.52 8.90 -4.51
N ALA A 92 -7.70 9.86 -4.08
CA ALA A 92 -7.25 9.95 -2.70
C ALA A 92 -8.41 9.96 -1.69
N LEU A 93 -9.48 10.71 -1.98
CA LEU A 93 -10.68 10.75 -1.15
C LEU A 93 -11.41 9.40 -1.13
N LEU A 94 -11.55 8.75 -2.28
CA LEU A 94 -12.16 7.42 -2.37
C LEU A 94 -11.34 6.37 -1.59
N GLN A 95 -10.02 6.38 -1.72
CA GLN A 95 -9.12 5.50 -0.96
C GLN A 95 -9.30 5.71 0.55
N PHE A 96 -9.37 6.97 1.00
CA PHE A 96 -9.62 7.29 2.40
C PHE A 96 -10.95 6.72 2.91
N ILE A 97 -12.05 6.92 2.16
CA ILE A 97 -13.37 6.39 2.50
C ILE A 97 -13.35 4.86 2.58
N ILE A 98 -12.70 4.19 1.62
CA ILE A 98 -12.57 2.73 1.58
C ILE A 98 -11.81 2.21 2.80
N VAL A 99 -10.69 2.85 3.18
CA VAL A 99 -9.93 2.46 4.38
C VAL A 99 -10.78 2.59 5.64
N LEU A 100 -11.51 3.70 5.80
CA LEU A 100 -12.43 3.87 6.93
C LEU A 100 -13.51 2.79 6.97
N TRP A 101 -14.08 2.44 5.82
CA TRP A 101 -15.09 1.39 5.73
C TRP A 101 -14.53 0.01 6.09
N ILE A 102 -13.31 -0.32 5.64
CA ILE A 102 -12.62 -1.57 6.02
C ILE A 102 -12.43 -1.61 7.54
N MET A 103 -11.95 -0.51 8.14
CA MET A 103 -11.71 -0.42 9.58
C MET A 103 -13.00 -0.57 10.40
N LEU A 104 -14.07 0.13 10.01
CA LEU A 104 -15.38 0.01 10.64
C LEU A 104 -15.94 -1.40 10.54
N SER A 105 -15.83 -2.04 9.37
CA SER A 105 -16.30 -3.42 9.16
C SER A 105 -15.55 -4.42 10.05
N CYS A 106 -14.23 -4.25 10.20
CA CYS A 106 -13.44 -5.09 11.10
C CYS A 106 -13.83 -4.90 12.57
N LEU A 107 -14.08 -3.65 12.99
CA LEU A 107 -14.50 -3.34 14.36
C LEU A 107 -15.86 -3.96 14.70
N ILE A 108 -16.82 -3.87 13.78
CA ILE A 108 -18.16 -4.47 13.93
C ILE A 108 -18.05 -5.99 14.02
N HIS A 109 -17.24 -6.61 13.15
CA HIS A 109 -17.04 -8.05 13.16
C HIS A 109 -16.40 -8.54 14.47
N ALA A 110 -15.37 -7.85 14.97
CA ALA A 110 -14.74 -8.17 16.25
C ALA A 110 -15.74 -8.09 17.42
N LYS A 111 -16.51 -6.99 17.50
CA LYS A 111 -17.52 -6.80 18.54
C LYS A 111 -18.64 -7.86 18.52
N ASN A 112 -19.00 -8.35 17.34
CA ASN A 112 -20.03 -9.39 17.22
C ASN A 112 -19.48 -10.78 17.59
N SER A 113 -18.21 -11.06 17.31
CA SER A 113 -17.54 -12.30 17.74
C SER A 113 -17.50 -12.45 19.26
N ASP A 114 -17.32 -11.34 20.00
CA ASP A 114 -17.29 -11.35 21.47
C ASP A 114 -18.68 -11.56 22.10
N ARG A 115 -19.77 -11.31 21.36
CA ARG A 115 -21.16 -11.36 21.85
C ARG A 115 -21.81 -12.73 21.69
N THR A 116 -21.23 -13.64 20.93
CA THR A 116 -21.67 -15.03 20.82
C THR A 116 -20.73 -15.91 21.63
N PRO A 117 -20.91 -16.07 22.95
CA PRO A 117 -20.22 -17.11 23.67
C PRO A 117 -20.70 -18.45 23.11
N ASN A 118 -19.73 -19.27 22.74
CA ASN A 118 -19.84 -20.61 22.15
C ASN A 118 -21.00 -21.42 22.78
N ASN A 119 -22.19 -21.38 22.16
CA ASN A 119 -23.24 -22.37 22.41
C ASN A 119 -22.86 -23.63 21.61
N GLN A 120 -21.97 -24.42 22.20
CA GLN A 120 -21.86 -25.85 21.93
C GLN A 120 -22.87 -26.59 22.81
#